data_AF-A0A1M7BYE6-F1
#
_entry.id   AF-A0A1M7BYE6-F1
#
_cell.length_a   1.000
_cell.length_b   1.000
_cell.length_c   1.000
_cell.angle_alpha   90.00
_cell.angle_beta   90.00
_cell.angle_gamma   90.00
#
_symmetry.space_group_name_H-M   'P 1'
#
loop_
_entity.id
_entity.type
_entity.pdbx_description
1 polymer ?
#
loop_
_entity_poly.entity_id
_entity_poly.type
_entity_poly.pdbx_seq_one_letter_code
_entity_poly.pdbx_strand_id
1 'polypeptide(L)' 'MVSDDPNVPAQQERSRPCEKCNAAMKQLGELPALSIHAAIRIFRCYACDHVVTERT' A
#
# COMPACT_ATOMS: atom_id res chain seq x y z
N MET A 1 28.24 12.14 -24.57
CA MET A 1 27.95 12.54 -23.17
C MET A 1 26.63 13.28 -23.15
N VAL A 2 25.53 12.56 -22.99
CA VAL A 2 24.26 13.15 -22.57
C VAL A 2 23.64 12.13 -21.63
N SER A 3 23.35 12.62 -20.44
CA SER A 3 22.85 11.88 -19.31
C SER A 3 21.48 11.29 -19.65
N ASP A 4 21.37 9.98 -19.58
CA ASP A 4 20.07 9.33 -19.40
C ASP A 4 20.07 8.86 -17.95
N ASP A 5 19.69 9.78 -17.07
CA ASP A 5 19.28 9.47 -15.70
C ASP A 5 17.78 9.21 -15.74
N PRO A 6 17.31 7.96 -15.85
CA PRO A 6 15.94 7.64 -15.50
C PRO A 6 15.82 7.66 -13.98
N ASN A 7 15.83 8.86 -13.38
CA ASN A 7 15.18 9.08 -12.09
C ASN A 7 13.66 9.00 -12.31
N VAL A 8 13.20 7.79 -12.60
CA VAL A 8 11.83 7.37 -12.36
C VAL A 8 11.71 7.47 -10.84
N PRO A 9 10.85 8.32 -10.26
CA PRO A 9 10.45 8.12 -8.89
C PRO A 9 9.71 6.78 -8.91
N ALA A 10 10.47 5.71 -8.69
CA ALA A 10 9.99 4.35 -8.58
C ALA A 10 8.79 4.47 -7.67
N GLN A 11 7.62 4.22 -8.27
CA GLN A 11 6.33 4.32 -7.63
C GLN A 11 6.53 3.75 -6.25
N GLN A 12 6.49 4.63 -5.25
CA GLN A 12 6.64 4.25 -3.86
C GLN A 12 5.32 3.55 -3.56
N GLU A 13 5.22 2.32 -4.07
CA GLU A 13 4.13 1.40 -3.94
C GLU A 13 4.03 1.22 -2.43
N ARG A 14 3.12 2.04 -1.86
CA ARG A 14 3.05 2.46 -0.47
C ARG A 14 3.19 1.23 0.43
N SER A 15 4.41 0.93 0.80
CA SER A 15 4.70 -0.22 1.62
C SER A 15 4.43 0.24 3.03
N ARG A 16 3.18 0.06 3.48
CA ARG A 16 2.76 0.47 4.82
C ARG A 16 3.50 -0.41 5.83
N PRO A 17 4.21 0.14 6.83
CA PRO A 17 4.80 -0.70 7.87
C PRO A 17 3.67 -1.32 8.71
N CYS A 18 3.77 -2.62 9.01
CA CYS A 18 2.84 -3.31 9.87
C CYS A 18 3.05 -2.91 11.33
N GLU A 19 2.01 -2.46 12.03
CA GLU A 19 2.14 -2.04 13.43
C GLU A 19 2.58 -3.16 14.39
N LYS A 20 2.40 -4.44 14.02
CA LYS A 20 2.78 -5.58 14.86
C LYS A 20 4.23 -6.02 14.69
N CYS A 21 4.75 -5.99 13.47
CA CYS A 21 6.08 -6.56 13.15
C CYS A 21 7.01 -5.60 12.43
N ASN A 22 6.54 -4.37 12.18
CA ASN A 22 7.22 -3.32 11.45
C ASN A 22 7.67 -3.70 10.02
N ALA A 23 7.18 -4.84 9.51
CA ALA A 23 7.49 -5.32 8.17
C ALA A 23 6.69 -4.56 7.11
N ALA A 24 7.22 -4.52 5.89
CA ALA A 24 6.54 -3.92 4.76
C ALA A 24 5.24 -4.70 4.42
N MET A 25 4.11 -4.01 4.48
CA MET A 25 2.82 -4.51 4.01
C MET A 25 2.58 -4.07 2.58
N LYS A 26 2.02 -4.97 1.77
CA LYS A 26 1.60 -4.65 0.42
C LYS A 26 0.10 -4.32 0.43
N GLN A 27 -0.30 -3.31 -0.34
CA GLN A 27 -1.70 -3.06 -0.61
C GLN A 27 -2.23 -4.22 -1.48
N LEU A 28 -3.24 -4.92 -0.98
CA LEU A 28 -3.86 -6.04 -1.68
C LEU A 28 -4.91 -5.55 -2.69
N GLY A 29 -5.61 -4.47 -2.34
CA GLY A 29 -6.62 -3.86 -3.19
C GLY A 29 -7.32 -2.70 -2.48
N GLU A 30 -8.10 -1.95 -3.24
CA GLU A 30 -9.02 -0.95 -2.75
C GLU A 30 -10.44 -1.30 -3.21
N LEU A 31 -11.37 -1.31 -2.28
CA LEU A 31 -12.79 -1.34 -2.57
C LEU A 31 -13.24 0.11 -2.78
N PRO A 32 -13.79 0.43 -3.97
CA PRO A 32 -14.24 1.78 -4.25
C PRO A 32 -15.34 2.20 -3.28
N ALA A 33 -15.38 3.51 -2.97
CA ALA A 33 -16.47 4.07 -2.21
C ALA A 33 -17.79 3.86 -2.98
N LEU A 34 -18.78 3.32 -2.28
CA LEU A 34 -20.15 3.25 -2.78
C LEU A 34 -20.92 4.45 -2.20
N SER A 35 -22.05 4.84 -2.79
CA SER A 35 -22.85 5.99 -2.30
C SER A 35 -23.25 5.90 -0.82
N ILE A 36 -23.17 4.71 -0.21
CA ILE A 36 -23.46 4.42 1.19
C ILE A 36 -22.22 4.04 2.03
N HIS A 37 -21.06 3.79 1.41
CA HIS A 37 -19.87 3.26 2.08
C HIS A 37 -18.59 3.98 1.63
N ALA A 38 -17.77 4.36 2.60
CA ALA A 38 -16.42 4.88 2.40
C ALA A 38 -15.53 3.89 1.63
N ALA A 39 -14.53 4.40 0.91
CA ALA A 39 -13.58 3.54 0.20
C ALA A 39 -12.76 2.75 1.22
N ILE A 40 -12.52 1.47 0.97
CA ILE A 40 -11.79 0.60 1.89
C ILE A 40 -10.52 0.09 1.23
N ARG A 41 -9.36 0.45 1.76
CA ARG A 41 -8.07 -0.10 1.35
C ARG A 41 -7.69 -1.27 2.22
N ILE A 42 -7.35 -2.39 1.61
CA ILE A 42 -6.88 -3.59 2.29
C ILE A 42 -5.37 -3.70 2.13
N PHE A 43 -4.66 -3.84 3.25
CA PHE A 43 -3.22 -4.06 3.33
C PHE A 43 -2.96 -5.40 4.00
N ARG A 44 -2.04 -6.19 3.45
CA ARG A 44 -1.61 -7.46 4.04
C ARG A 44 -0.11 -7.45 4.31
N CYS A 45 0.26 -7.86 5.52
CA CYS A 45 1.64 -8.16 5.87
C CYS A 45 1.98 -9.59 5.49
N TYR A 46 3.10 -9.80 4.80
CA TYR A 46 3.59 -11.15 4.46
C TYR A 46 4.42 -11.79 5.58
N ALA A 47 4.92 -11.01 6.54
CA ALA A 47 5.76 -11.53 7.62
C ALA A 47 4.96 -12.12 8.78
N CYS A 48 3.75 -11.62 9.02
CA CYS A 48 2.90 -12.04 10.14
C CYS A 48 1.44 -12.31 9.75
N ASP A 49 1.15 -12.31 8.46
CA ASP A 49 -0.19 -12.50 7.89
C ASP A 49 -1.26 -11.53 8.40
N HIS A 50 -0.85 -10.44 9.03
CA HIS A 50 -1.76 -9.43 9.56
C HIS A 50 -2.40 -8.62 8.44
N VAL A 51 -3.72 -8.49 8.48
CA VAL A 51 -4.50 -7.72 7.51
C VAL A 51 -5.03 -6.47 8.19
N VAL A 52 -4.84 -5.32 7.54
CA VAL A 52 -5.34 -4.02 7.99
C VAL A 52 -6.26 -3.45 6.92
N THR A 53 -7.41 -2.93 7.33
CA THR A 53 -8.34 -2.24 6.44
C THR A 53 -8.46 -0.78 6.85
N GLU A 54 -8.13 0.14 5.95
CA GLU A 54 -8.26 1.58 6.16
C GLU A 54 -9.49 2.09 5.40
N ARG A 55 -10.40 2.79 6.09
CA ARG A 55 -11.55 3.44 5.46
C ARG A 55 -11.18 4.90 5.18
N THR A 56 -11.30 5.34 3.93
CA THR A 56 -11.06 6.73 3.46
C THR A 56 -12.37 7.45 3.20
#